data_AF-A0A2S9XSJ4-F1
#
_entry.id   AF-A0A2S9XSJ4-F1
#
_cell.length_a   1.000
_cell.length_b   1.000
_cell.length_c   1.000
_cell.angle_alpha   90.00
_cell.angle_beta   90.00
_cell.angle_gamma   90.00
#
_symmetry.space_group_name_H-M   'P 1'
#
loop_
_entity.id
_entity.type
_entity.pdbx_description
1 polymer ?
#
loop_
_entity_poly.entity_id
_entity_poly.type
_entity_poly.pdbx_seq_one_letter_code
_entity_poly.pdbx_strand_id
1 'polypeptide(L)'
;MIDGVYVRGERGALRFHEFGAPTHEELTVVARWTHERLGLVLERHGRSLDELAGDDAATDLLGQEQPVLASCYGASAADRQLLGDAPGQQTRKLAHAVREVAKPNDALAEVGGVNVHAGAAVPRRDRQRLERLCRYVARPPIAQERLETTADGRCRYNFRHAWKNGVHAVLLEPLDLLARLCALIPPPRFHMLRDHGVLAATPRRGPRSSQAPKFSALSRHSSRCRSRAIRPRSRGSPSNPLDIHGRGCSRGCSRSTP
;
A
#
# COMPACT_ATOMS: atom_id res chain seq x y z
N MET A 1 12.83 24.15 -19.07
CA MET A 1 13.07 23.07 -20.06
C MET A 1 11.76 22.34 -20.20
N ILE A 2 11.35 22.18 -21.44
CA ILE A 2 10.00 21.84 -21.86
C ILE A 2 9.80 20.32 -21.63
N ASP A 3 8.95 19.95 -20.67
CA ASP A 3 8.54 18.56 -20.45
C ASP A 3 7.29 18.30 -21.30
N GLY A 4 7.16 17.14 -21.94
CA GLY A 4 6.09 16.95 -22.92
C GLY A 4 6.15 15.65 -23.71
N VAL A 5 5.13 15.42 -24.52
CA VAL A 5 5.02 14.24 -25.39
C VAL A 5 4.97 14.63 -26.85
N TYR A 6 5.59 13.82 -27.70
CA TYR A 6 5.37 13.89 -29.14
C TYR A 6 4.13 13.09 -29.49
N VAL A 7 3.12 13.74 -30.07
CA VAL A 7 1.92 13.09 -30.60
C VAL A 7 2.00 13.08 -32.12
N ARG A 8 1.69 11.94 -32.72
CA ARG A 8 1.61 11.82 -34.18
C ARG A 8 0.23 12.29 -34.63
N GLY A 9 0.17 13.36 -35.42
CA GLY A 9 -1.08 13.85 -36.02
C GLY A 9 -1.56 12.95 -37.17
N GLU A 10 -2.78 13.21 -37.66
CA GLU A 10 -3.44 12.41 -38.69
C GLU A 10 -2.64 12.27 -40.00
N ARG A 11 -1.81 13.26 -40.32
CA ARG A 11 -0.91 13.27 -41.49
C ARG A 11 0.48 12.65 -41.23
N GLY A 12 0.67 11.98 -40.09
CA GLY A 12 1.93 11.33 -39.72
C GLY A 12 3.02 12.24 -39.14
N ALA A 13 2.82 13.56 -39.13
CA ALA A 13 3.76 14.52 -38.53
C ALA A 13 3.77 14.43 -37.00
N LEU A 14 4.96 14.45 -36.40
CA LEU A 14 5.14 14.50 -34.94
C LEU A 14 5.03 15.95 -34.45
N ARG A 15 4.12 16.20 -33.52
CA ARG A 15 3.97 17.50 -32.83
C ARG A 15 4.33 17.32 -31.37
N PHE A 16 5.16 18.22 -30.85
CA PHE A 16 5.50 18.25 -29.44
C PHE A 16 4.40 19.00 -28.66
N HIS A 17 3.90 18.38 -27.60
CA HIS A 17 2.96 18.97 -26.65
C HIS A 17 3.65 19.15 -25.32
N GLU A 18 3.89 20.40 -24.92
CA GLU A 18 4.42 20.75 -23.59
C GLU A 18 3.38 20.48 -22.50
N PHE A 19 3.82 19.92 -21.38
CA PHE A 19 3.04 19.77 -20.18
C PHE A 19 3.22 21.00 -19.28
N GLY A 20 2.11 21.55 -18.82
CA GLY A 20 2.09 22.50 -17.71
C GLY A 20 2.30 21.81 -16.36
N ALA A 21 2.30 22.61 -15.30
CA ALA A 21 2.17 22.06 -13.96
C ALA A 21 0.81 21.33 -13.87
N PRO A 22 0.77 20.11 -13.29
CA PRO A 22 -0.47 19.36 -13.19
C PRO A 22 -1.47 20.11 -12.31
N THR A 23 -2.71 20.15 -12.78
CA THR A 23 -3.83 20.74 -12.06
C THR A 23 -4.33 19.81 -10.96
N HIS A 24 -4.99 20.38 -9.95
CA HIS A 24 -5.61 19.60 -8.87
C HIS A 24 -6.61 18.55 -9.42
N GLU A 25 -7.35 18.88 -10.48
CA GLU A 25 -8.29 17.96 -11.13
C GLU A 25 -7.56 16.76 -11.77
N GLU A 26 -6.47 16.99 -12.48
CA GLU A 26 -5.63 15.92 -13.06
C GLU A 26 -5.04 15.02 -11.96
N LEU A 27 -4.57 15.60 -10.86
CA LEU A 27 -4.09 14.84 -9.71
C LEU A 27 -5.18 13.99 -9.07
N THR A 28 -6.40 14.54 -8.97
CA THR A 28 -7.56 13.82 -8.45
C THR A 28 -7.93 12.63 -9.34
N VAL A 29 -7.84 12.78 -10.66
CA VAL A 29 -8.05 11.67 -11.61
C VAL A 29 -7.01 10.56 -11.39
N VAL A 30 -5.74 10.92 -11.21
CA VAL A 30 -4.68 9.93 -10.95
C VAL A 30 -4.87 9.23 -9.60
N ALA A 31 -5.22 9.98 -8.56
CA ALA A 31 -5.50 9.44 -7.24
C ALA A 31 -6.67 8.43 -7.28
N ARG A 32 -7.77 8.81 -7.94
CA ARG A 32 -8.95 7.95 -8.14
C ARG A 32 -8.62 6.68 -8.92
N TRP A 33 -7.94 6.81 -10.06
CA TRP A 33 -7.55 5.67 -10.87
C TRP A 33 -6.66 4.70 -10.08
N THR A 34 -5.74 5.23 -9.28
CA THR A 34 -4.88 4.43 -8.41
C THR A 34 -5.70 3.70 -7.34
N HIS A 35 -6.62 4.40 -6.67
CA HIS A 35 -7.52 3.82 -5.68
C HIS A 35 -8.36 2.67 -6.27
N GLU A 36 -9.01 2.88 -7.41
CA GLU A 36 -9.79 1.84 -8.11
C GLU A 36 -8.91 0.64 -8.48
N ARG A 37 -7.68 0.89 -8.94
CA ARG A 37 -6.76 -0.18 -9.33
C ARG A 37 -6.27 -0.99 -8.13
N LEU A 38 -6.06 -0.34 -6.98
CA LEU A 38 -5.73 -1.02 -5.73
C LEU A 38 -6.87 -1.95 -5.31
N GLY A 39 -8.12 -1.49 -5.38
CA GLY A 39 -9.31 -2.31 -5.12
C GLY A 39 -9.32 -3.60 -5.97
N LEU A 40 -9.18 -3.47 -7.29
CA LEU A 40 -9.14 -4.62 -8.21
C LEU A 40 -7.98 -5.61 -7.92
N VAL A 41 -6.82 -5.09 -7.52
CA VAL A 41 -5.67 -5.95 -7.17
C VAL A 41 -5.94 -6.67 -5.86
N LEU A 42 -6.49 -6.00 -4.86
CA LEU A 42 -6.82 -6.59 -3.57
C LEU A 42 -7.89 -7.68 -3.73
N GLU A 43 -8.97 -7.41 -4.47
CA GLU A 43 -10.04 -8.38 -4.73
C GLU A 43 -9.49 -9.65 -5.41
N ARG A 44 -8.60 -9.49 -6.38
CA ARG A 44 -7.92 -10.63 -7.04
C ARG A 44 -7.11 -11.48 -6.05
N HIS A 45 -6.66 -10.90 -4.95
CA HIS A 45 -5.94 -11.57 -3.88
C HIS A 45 -6.83 -11.95 -2.69
N GLY A 46 -8.16 -11.89 -2.84
CA GLY A 46 -9.12 -12.24 -1.78
C GLY A 46 -9.09 -11.29 -0.59
N ARG A 47 -8.73 -10.02 -0.83
CA ARG A 47 -8.73 -8.95 0.18
C ARG A 47 -9.58 -7.78 -0.30
N SER A 48 -10.11 -6.99 0.62
CA SER A 48 -10.78 -5.73 0.30
C SER A 48 -10.14 -4.54 1.02
N LEU A 49 -10.41 -3.33 0.53
CA LEU A 49 -9.98 -2.09 1.19
C LEU A 49 -10.70 -1.89 2.54
N ASP A 50 -11.93 -2.37 2.65
CA ASP A 50 -12.73 -2.27 3.89
C ASP A 50 -12.24 -3.27 4.95
N GLU A 51 -11.83 -4.48 4.56
CA GLU A 51 -11.21 -5.46 5.47
C GLU A 51 -9.82 -5.01 5.96
N LEU A 52 -9.08 -4.20 5.19
CA LEU A 52 -7.80 -3.59 5.63
C LEU A 52 -8.01 -2.42 6.61
N ALA A 53 -9.20 -1.83 6.61
CA ALA A 53 -9.60 -0.78 7.55
C ALA A 53 -10.23 -1.36 8.84
N GLY A 54 -10.67 -2.62 8.80
CA GLY A 54 -11.14 -3.40 9.94
C GLY A 54 -10.04 -4.28 10.55
N ASP A 55 -10.18 -4.61 11.83
CA ASP A 55 -9.23 -5.43 12.61
C ASP A 55 -9.39 -6.95 12.33
N ASP A 56 -9.93 -7.32 11.16
CA ASP A 56 -10.40 -8.68 10.91
C ASP A 56 -9.29 -9.61 10.39
N ALA A 57 -8.94 -10.55 11.26
CA ALA A 57 -7.89 -11.57 11.19
C ALA A 57 -8.06 -12.64 10.09
N ALA A 58 -8.79 -12.36 9.01
CA ALA A 58 -9.00 -13.33 7.94
C ALA A 58 -7.73 -13.45 7.08
N THR A 59 -6.82 -14.32 7.53
CA THR A 59 -5.56 -14.76 6.90
C THR A 59 -4.30 -13.95 7.27
N ASP A 60 -4.10 -13.66 8.56
CA ASP A 60 -2.77 -13.22 9.05
C ASP A 60 -1.77 -14.40 9.13
N LEU A 61 -1.33 -14.88 7.96
CA LEU A 61 -0.28 -15.91 7.85
C LEU A 61 1.01 -15.49 8.57
N LEU A 62 1.29 -14.18 8.58
CA LEU A 62 2.45 -13.63 9.26
C LEU A 62 2.30 -13.71 10.78
N GLY A 63 1.11 -13.41 11.32
CA GLY A 63 0.79 -13.61 12.74
C GLY A 63 0.87 -15.07 13.18
N GLN A 64 0.53 -16.01 12.29
CA GLN A 64 0.67 -17.44 12.57
C GLN A 64 2.15 -17.90 12.57
N GLU A 65 2.94 -17.49 11.59
CA GLU A 65 4.34 -17.91 11.46
C GLU A 65 5.29 -17.14 12.38
N GLN A 66 5.04 -15.84 12.59
CA GLN A 66 5.92 -14.89 13.28
C GLN A 66 5.11 -13.92 14.18
N PRO A 67 4.46 -14.42 15.24
CA PRO A 67 3.54 -13.63 16.08
C PRO A 67 4.19 -12.41 16.75
N VAL A 68 5.46 -12.51 17.14
CA VAL A 68 6.19 -11.39 17.76
C VAL A 68 6.47 -10.28 16.74
N LEU A 69 6.85 -10.64 15.52
CA LEU A 69 7.09 -9.66 14.46
C LEU A 69 5.77 -9.02 14.01
N ALA A 70 4.70 -9.80 13.89
CA ALA A 70 3.35 -9.30 13.62
C ALA A 70 2.90 -8.29 14.68
N SER A 71 3.18 -8.54 15.96
CA SER A 71 2.92 -7.61 17.05
C SER A 71 3.71 -6.30 16.91
N CYS A 72 4.98 -6.37 16.50
CA CYS A 72 5.79 -5.19 16.20
C CYS A 72 5.20 -4.36 15.04
N TYR A 73 4.76 -5.03 13.96
CA TYR A 73 4.09 -4.35 12.84
C TYR A 73 2.79 -3.68 13.27
N GLY A 74 1.92 -4.39 13.99
CA GLY A 74 0.64 -3.87 14.47
C GLY A 74 0.82 -2.65 15.38
N ALA A 75 1.72 -2.73 16.36
CA ALA A 75 2.01 -1.61 17.25
C ALA A 75 2.60 -0.41 16.51
N SER A 76 3.54 -0.64 15.57
CA SER A 76 4.16 0.45 14.80
C SER A 76 3.15 1.14 13.87
N ALA A 77 2.29 0.38 13.19
CA ALA A 77 1.26 0.91 12.29
C ALA A 77 0.16 1.67 13.04
N ALA A 78 -0.26 1.17 14.20
CA ALA A 78 -1.26 1.80 15.06
C ALA A 78 -0.72 2.95 15.91
N ASP A 79 0.59 3.25 15.80
CA ASP A 79 1.30 4.25 16.61
C ASP A 79 1.20 4.02 18.14
N ARG A 80 1.25 2.75 18.54
CA ARG A 80 1.16 2.31 19.93
C ARG A 80 2.50 1.83 20.47
N GLN A 81 2.66 1.98 21.77
CA GLN A 81 3.74 1.36 22.54
C GLN A 81 3.48 -0.15 22.67
N LEU A 82 4.54 -0.96 22.66
CA LEU A 82 4.45 -2.42 22.69
C LEU A 82 5.13 -3.02 23.91
N LEU A 83 6.38 -2.65 24.17
CA LEU A 83 7.26 -3.28 25.16
C LEU A 83 7.65 -2.34 26.30
N GLY A 84 7.45 -1.03 26.16
CA GLY A 84 7.73 -0.05 27.20
C GLY A 84 6.75 -0.08 28.36
N ASP A 85 6.84 0.92 29.24
CA ASP A 85 6.07 1.03 30.50
C ASP A 85 4.56 1.18 30.31
N ALA A 86 4.10 1.50 29.09
CA ALA A 86 2.69 1.72 28.80
C ALA A 86 2.22 0.98 27.52
N PRO A 87 2.27 -0.37 27.47
CA PRO A 87 1.85 -1.13 26.30
C PRO A 87 0.41 -0.81 25.88
N GLY A 88 0.18 -0.70 24.57
CA GLY A 88 -1.11 -0.38 23.98
C GLY A 88 -1.47 1.12 23.99
N GLN A 89 -0.76 1.95 24.76
CA GLN A 89 -0.98 3.40 24.76
C GLN A 89 -0.38 4.05 23.51
N GLN A 90 -0.92 5.22 23.12
CA GLN A 90 -0.34 6.01 22.05
C GLN A 90 1.09 6.43 22.37
N THR A 91 1.89 6.56 21.33
CA THR A 91 3.28 7.01 21.46
C THR A 91 3.34 8.46 21.88
N ARG A 92 4.16 8.76 22.90
CA ARG A 92 4.30 10.11 23.43
C ARG A 92 4.94 11.01 22.37
N LYS A 93 4.30 12.14 22.11
CA LYS A 93 4.72 13.14 21.12
C LYS A 93 4.96 14.48 21.82
N LEU A 94 6.08 15.11 21.50
CA LEU A 94 6.38 16.48 21.91
C LEU A 94 5.87 17.42 20.83
N ALA A 95 5.05 18.39 21.23
CA ALA A 95 4.43 19.34 20.32
C ALA A 95 4.57 20.77 20.84
N HIS A 96 4.77 21.71 19.92
CA HIS A 96 4.57 23.13 20.21
C HIS A 96 3.11 23.50 19.94
N ALA A 97 2.59 24.46 20.70
CA ALA A 97 1.30 25.05 20.37
C ALA A 97 1.41 25.76 19.02
N VAL A 98 0.56 25.39 18.07
CA VAL A 98 0.53 25.97 16.73
C VAL A 98 -0.89 26.38 16.39
N ARG A 99 -1.00 27.44 15.59
CA ARG A 99 -2.24 27.82 14.94
C ARG A 99 -2.23 27.27 13.52
N GLU A 100 -3.15 26.38 13.21
CA GLU A 100 -3.29 25.88 11.84
C GLU A 100 -3.78 27.02 10.95
N VAL A 101 -3.04 27.23 9.86
CA VAL A 101 -3.42 28.18 8.80
C VAL A 101 -3.70 27.33 7.57
N ALA A 102 -4.97 27.30 7.16
CA ALA A 102 -5.37 26.61 5.94
C ALA A 102 -4.63 27.24 4.74
N LYS A 103 -3.73 26.47 4.15
CA LYS A 103 -3.09 26.82 2.88
C LYS A 103 -3.54 25.78 1.86
N PRO A 104 -4.34 26.15 0.84
CA PRO A 104 -4.68 25.23 -0.23
C PRO A 104 -3.38 24.72 -0.87
N ASN A 105 -3.27 23.40 -1.02
CA ASN A 105 -2.17 22.78 -1.72
C ASN A 105 -2.71 22.18 -3.02
N ASP A 106 -2.78 23.01 -4.06
CA ASP A 106 -3.30 22.63 -5.37
C ASP A 106 -2.50 21.49 -6.03
N ALA A 107 -1.30 21.20 -5.49
CA ALA A 107 -0.42 20.14 -5.94
C ALA A 107 -0.57 18.83 -5.14
N LEU A 108 -1.61 18.70 -4.31
CA LEU A 108 -1.96 17.48 -3.57
C LEU A 108 -3.42 17.11 -3.85
N ALA A 109 -3.68 15.85 -4.16
CA ALA A 109 -5.02 15.28 -4.20
C ALA A 109 -5.09 14.01 -3.36
N GLU A 110 -6.20 13.82 -2.66
CA GLU A 110 -6.49 12.62 -1.88
C GLU A 110 -7.80 11.99 -2.34
N VAL A 111 -7.79 10.70 -2.67
CA VAL A 111 -8.99 9.93 -3.00
C VAL A 111 -8.89 8.56 -2.35
N GLY A 112 -9.81 8.23 -1.45
CA GLY A 112 -9.92 6.91 -0.81
C GLY A 112 -8.60 6.44 -0.16
N GLY A 113 -7.96 7.34 0.60
CA GLY A 113 -6.67 7.10 1.28
C GLY A 113 -5.43 7.18 0.38
N VAL A 114 -5.59 7.28 -0.94
CA VAL A 114 -4.47 7.48 -1.86
C VAL A 114 -4.14 8.96 -1.96
N ASN A 115 -2.89 9.30 -1.62
CA ASN A 115 -2.36 10.67 -1.70
C ASN A 115 -1.42 10.81 -2.90
N VAL A 116 -1.71 11.74 -3.80
CA VAL A 116 -0.87 12.07 -4.96
C VAL A 116 -0.34 13.50 -4.81
N HIS A 117 0.98 13.65 -4.68
CA HIS A 117 1.64 14.95 -4.55
C HIS A 117 2.54 15.24 -5.76
N ALA A 118 2.28 16.34 -6.47
CA ALA A 118 3.03 16.74 -7.66
C ALA A 118 3.74 18.10 -7.52
N GLY A 119 3.79 18.68 -6.32
CA GLY A 119 4.45 19.97 -6.09
C GLY A 119 5.98 19.94 -6.21
N ALA A 120 6.59 18.76 -6.28
CA ALA A 120 8.03 18.59 -6.40
C ALA A 120 8.39 17.97 -7.76
N ALA A 121 8.99 18.77 -8.65
CA ALA A 121 9.54 18.30 -9.92
C ALA A 121 11.07 18.29 -9.89
N VAL A 122 11.67 17.22 -10.41
CA VAL A 122 13.12 17.06 -10.58
C VAL A 122 13.43 17.03 -12.08
N PRO A 123 13.85 18.16 -12.68
CA PRO A 123 14.17 18.21 -14.10
C PRO A 123 15.33 17.28 -14.46
N ARG A 124 15.27 16.63 -15.63
CA ARG A 124 16.27 15.64 -16.08
C ARG A 124 17.73 16.08 -15.98
N ARG A 125 18.02 17.36 -16.24
CA ARG A 125 19.38 17.91 -16.25
C ARG A 125 19.82 18.53 -14.92
N ASP A 126 18.91 18.64 -13.94
CA ASP A 126 19.24 19.15 -12.61
C ASP A 126 19.93 18.05 -11.79
N ARG A 127 21.24 17.91 -12.03
CA ARG A 127 22.07 16.89 -11.37
C ARG A 127 22.06 17.04 -9.85
N GLN A 128 22.01 18.27 -9.34
CA GLN A 128 22.00 18.54 -7.91
C GLN A 128 20.69 18.07 -7.26
N ARG A 129 19.53 18.34 -7.87
CA ARG A 129 18.24 17.81 -7.37
C ARG A 129 18.15 16.29 -7.50
N LEU A 130 18.65 15.72 -8.60
CA LEU A 130 18.68 14.27 -8.77
C LEU A 130 19.55 13.60 -7.71
N GLU A 131 20.72 14.16 -7.41
CA GLU A 131 21.61 13.67 -6.35
C GLU A 131 20.93 13.73 -4.97
N ARG A 132 20.18 14.81 -4.67
CA ARG A 132 19.35 14.91 -3.45
C ARG A 132 18.27 13.82 -3.41
N LEU A 133 17.63 13.52 -4.54
CA LEU A 133 16.64 12.43 -4.63
C LEU A 133 17.30 11.06 -4.43
N CYS A 134 18.46 10.80 -5.02
CA CYS A 134 19.22 9.57 -4.81
C CYS A 134 19.61 9.39 -3.34
N ARG A 135 20.12 10.44 -2.67
CA ARG A 135 20.38 10.42 -1.23
C ARG A 135 19.12 10.15 -0.41
N TYR A 136 17.99 10.73 -0.83
CA TYR A 136 16.71 10.51 -0.16
C TYR A 136 16.25 9.05 -0.25
N VAL A 137 16.39 8.41 -1.41
CA VAL A 137 16.04 7.00 -1.61
C VAL A 137 16.98 6.07 -0.84
N ALA A 138 18.27 6.40 -0.80
CA ALA A 138 19.30 5.59 -0.12
C ALA A 138 19.45 5.89 1.39
N ARG A 139 18.59 6.73 1.97
CA ARG A 139 18.72 7.11 3.39
C ARG A 139 18.47 5.91 4.31
N PRO A 140 19.24 5.76 5.40
CA PRO A 140 18.90 4.76 6.41
C PRO A 140 17.52 5.08 7.02
N PRO A 141 16.81 4.07 7.58
CA PRO A 141 15.48 4.26 8.15
C PRO A 141 15.44 5.25 9.32
N ILE A 142 16.55 5.36 10.06
CA ILE A 142 16.70 6.29 11.18
C ILE A 142 17.89 7.22 10.94
N ALA A 143 17.69 8.51 11.20
CA ALA A 143 18.75 9.52 11.24
C ALA A 143 19.34 9.56 12.65
N GLN A 144 20.52 8.97 12.85
CA GLN A 144 21.14 8.85 14.18
C GLN A 144 21.39 10.21 14.83
N GLU A 145 21.71 11.22 14.03
CA GLU A 145 21.94 12.60 14.50
C GLU A 145 20.69 13.27 15.11
N ARG A 146 19.51 12.64 14.97
CA ARG A 146 18.25 13.12 15.55
C ARG A 146 17.76 12.27 16.71
N LEU A 147 18.48 11.21 17.06
CA LEU A 147 18.16 10.33 18.18
C LEU A 147 19.00 10.73 19.39
N GLU A 148 18.34 11.08 20.48
CA GLU A 148 18.97 11.51 21.72
C GLU A 148 18.46 10.66 22.89
N THR A 149 19.33 10.35 23.85
CA THR A 149 18.92 9.76 25.12
C THR A 149 18.62 10.88 26.11
N THR A 150 17.43 10.82 26.71
CA THR A 150 17.00 11.77 27.74
C THR A 150 17.57 11.40 29.12
N ALA A 151 17.53 12.33 30.07
CA ALA A 151 18.01 12.09 31.45
C ALA A 151 17.28 10.92 32.13
N ASP A 152 16.01 10.71 31.78
CA ASP A 152 15.17 9.64 32.32
C ASP A 152 15.38 8.29 31.60
N GLY A 153 16.38 8.17 30.73
CA GLY A 153 16.72 6.93 30.00
C GLY A 153 15.89 6.66 28.74
N ARG A 154 14.91 7.52 28.42
CA ARG A 154 14.09 7.39 27.20
C ARG A 154 14.81 7.87 25.95
N CYS A 155 14.40 7.34 24.81
CA CYS A 155 14.85 7.76 23.49
C CYS A 155 13.96 8.86 22.92
N ARG A 156 14.50 10.06 22.73
CA ARG A 156 13.86 11.16 22.01
C ARG A 156 14.30 11.13 20.55
N TYR A 157 13.36 11.04 19.62
CA TYR A 157 13.64 11.17 18.19
C TYR A 157 13.05 12.46 17.63
N ASN A 158 13.94 13.37 17.23
CA ASN A 158 13.57 14.67 16.67
C ASN A 158 13.22 14.55 15.18
N PHE A 159 12.14 15.19 14.77
CA PHE A 159 11.78 15.27 13.35
C PHE A 159 12.58 16.36 12.65
N ARG A 160 12.84 16.18 11.35
CA ARG A 160 13.49 17.22 10.54
C ARG A 160 12.69 18.52 10.55
N HIS A 161 11.37 18.37 10.46
CA HIS A 161 10.38 19.46 10.45
C HIS A 161 9.22 19.05 11.34
N ALA A 162 8.69 20.00 12.09
CA ALA A 162 7.46 19.78 12.83
C ALA A 162 6.31 19.47 11.87
N TRP A 163 5.40 18.61 12.30
CA TRP A 163 4.14 18.35 11.61
C TRP A 163 3.21 19.57 11.71
N LYS A 164 2.14 19.57 10.90
CA LYS A 164 1.15 20.66 10.89
C LYS A 164 0.51 20.91 12.26
N ASN A 165 0.38 19.86 13.08
CA ASN A 165 -0.14 19.91 14.44
C ASN A 165 0.93 20.29 15.50
N GLY A 166 2.12 20.72 15.08
CA GLY A 166 3.19 21.18 15.97
C GLY A 166 4.04 20.06 16.58
N VAL A 167 3.72 18.78 16.31
CA VAL A 167 4.53 17.64 16.77
C VAL A 167 5.90 17.71 16.11
N HIS A 168 6.96 17.76 16.91
CA HIS A 168 8.34 17.89 16.43
C HIS A 168 9.26 16.77 16.92
N ALA A 169 8.84 15.95 17.87
CA ALA A 169 9.59 14.78 18.31
C ALA A 169 8.66 13.70 18.87
N VAL A 170 9.15 12.47 18.90
CA VAL A 170 8.55 11.35 19.64
C VAL A 170 9.46 10.94 20.79
N LEU A 171 8.86 10.51 21.89
CA LEU A 171 9.55 9.97 23.04
C LEU A 171 9.17 8.50 23.20
N LEU A 172 10.17 7.63 23.20
CA LEU A 172 10.03 6.18 23.21
C LEU A 172 10.83 5.60 24.38
N GLU A 173 10.32 4.55 24.99
CA GLU A 173 11.18 3.68 25.79
C GLU A 173 12.19 2.96 24.88
N PRO A 174 13.38 2.58 25.36
CA PRO A 174 14.38 1.89 24.55
C PRO A 174 13.84 0.62 23.87
N LEU A 175 13.00 -0.15 24.57
CA LEU A 175 12.39 -1.37 24.02
C LEU A 175 11.32 -1.06 22.95
N ASP A 176 10.57 0.04 23.08
CA ASP A 176 9.61 0.47 22.06
C ASP A 176 10.32 0.97 20.80
N LEU A 177 11.47 1.63 20.95
CA LEU A 177 12.31 1.98 19.81
C LEU A 177 12.79 0.72 19.09
N LEU A 178 13.27 -0.29 19.83
CA LEU A 178 13.68 -1.58 19.24
C LEU A 178 12.52 -2.28 18.54
N ALA A 179 11.32 -2.32 19.12
CA ALA A 179 10.14 -2.91 18.49
C ALA A 179 9.83 -2.24 17.14
N ARG A 180 9.92 -0.91 17.05
CA ARG A 180 9.74 -0.16 15.80
C ARG A 180 10.85 -0.44 14.79
N LEU A 181 12.10 -0.60 15.23
CA LEU A 181 13.21 -0.99 14.36
C LEU A 181 13.03 -2.41 13.83
N CYS A 182 12.57 -3.35 14.66
CA CYS A 182 12.23 -4.71 14.24
C CYS A 182 11.14 -4.70 13.17
N ALA A 183 10.14 -3.82 13.29
CA ALA A 183 9.11 -3.62 12.27
C ALA A 183 9.63 -3.01 10.95
N LEU A 184 10.90 -2.60 10.85
CA LEU A 184 11.52 -2.19 9.59
C LEU A 184 12.32 -3.33 8.93
N ILE A 185 12.56 -4.41 9.67
CA ILE A 185 13.23 -5.61 9.16
C ILE A 185 12.14 -6.47 8.50
N PRO A 186 12.31 -6.87 7.24
CA PRO A 186 11.31 -7.69 6.57
C PRO A 186 11.37 -9.11 7.13
N PRO A 187 10.26 -9.88 7.06
CA PRO A 187 10.34 -11.30 7.32
C PRO A 187 11.31 -11.96 6.34
N PRO A 188 11.96 -13.08 6.73
CA PRO A 188 12.84 -13.82 5.86
C PRO A 188 12.17 -14.11 4.50
N ARG A 189 12.95 -13.99 3.42
CA ARG A 189 12.51 -14.24 2.03
C ARG A 189 11.50 -13.23 1.47
N PHE A 190 11.30 -12.09 2.14
CA PHE A 190 10.48 -11.00 1.63
C PHE A 190 11.34 -9.87 1.05
N HIS A 191 11.13 -9.54 -0.23
CA HIS A 191 11.85 -8.45 -0.90
C HIS A 191 11.24 -7.08 -0.53
N MET A 192 11.96 -6.29 0.27
CA MET A 192 11.54 -4.91 0.63
C MET A 192 11.66 -3.91 -0.51
N LEU A 193 12.72 -4.02 -1.31
CA LEU A 193 12.96 -3.15 -2.45
C LEU A 193 12.54 -3.88 -3.71
N ARG A 194 11.39 -3.47 -4.24
CA ARG A 194 10.98 -3.81 -5.60
C ARG A 194 11.25 -2.59 -6.47
N ASP A 195 12.46 -2.52 -6.99
CA ASP A 195 12.78 -1.46 -7.91
C ASP A 195 11.97 -1.65 -9.21
N HIS A 196 11.39 -0.55 -9.69
CA HIS A 196 10.58 -0.52 -10.91
C HIS A 196 11.21 0.41 -11.94
N GLY A 197 10.87 0.20 -13.22
CA GLY A 197 11.37 1.03 -14.31
C GLY A 197 12.88 0.91 -14.48
N VAL A 198 13.58 2.05 -14.47
CA VAL A 198 15.05 2.11 -14.72
C VAL A 198 15.88 1.56 -13.56
N LEU A 199 15.31 1.48 -12.36
CA LEU A 199 16.01 0.99 -11.16
C LEU A 199 15.86 -0.53 -11.00
N ALA A 200 14.95 -1.17 -11.74
CA ALA A 200 14.74 -2.62 -11.67
C ALA A 200 15.97 -3.40 -12.15
N ALA A 201 16.27 -4.54 -11.53
CA ALA A 201 17.32 -5.47 -11.97
C ALA A 201 17.15 -5.93 -13.43
N THR A 202 15.91 -5.91 -13.93
CA THR A 202 15.60 -6.11 -15.35
C THR A 202 14.71 -4.95 -15.82
N PRO A 203 15.30 -3.80 -16.19
CA PRO A 203 14.50 -2.68 -16.64
C PRO A 203 13.81 -3.08 -17.93
N ARG A 204 12.48 -3.20 -17.93
CA ARG A 204 11.73 -3.24 -19.19
C ARG A 204 12.05 -1.91 -19.88
N ARG A 205 12.93 -1.95 -20.89
CA ARG A 205 13.04 -0.90 -21.89
C ARG A 205 11.71 -0.90 -22.65
N GLY A 206 10.68 -0.31 -22.05
CA GLY A 206 9.47 0.03 -22.78
C GLY A 206 9.88 0.85 -23.99
N PRO A 207 9.17 0.74 -25.14
CA PRO A 207 9.40 1.66 -26.24
C PRO A 207 9.37 3.07 -25.66
N ARG A 208 10.39 3.90 -25.98
CA ARG A 208 10.45 5.31 -25.57
C ARG A 208 9.04 5.87 -25.73
N SER A 209 8.39 6.24 -24.64
CA SER A 209 6.97 6.58 -24.63
C SER A 209 6.76 7.87 -25.43
N SER A 210 6.60 7.72 -26.74
CA SER A 210 6.03 8.72 -27.64
C SER A 210 4.51 8.51 -27.77
N GLN A 211 3.91 7.74 -26.87
CA GLN A 211 2.47 7.57 -26.81
C GLN A 211 2.07 7.69 -25.34
N ALA A 212 1.41 8.80 -25.02
CA ALA A 212 0.68 8.94 -23.78
C ALA A 212 -0.32 7.78 -23.63
N PRO A 213 -0.67 7.34 -22.42
CA PRO A 213 -1.83 6.49 -22.23
C PRO A 213 -3.03 7.16 -22.90
N LYS A 214 -3.70 6.44 -23.80
CA LYS A 214 -4.98 6.90 -24.35
C LYS A 214 -5.98 6.92 -23.20
N PHE A 215 -6.07 8.03 -22.49
CA PHE A 215 -7.27 8.37 -21.73
C PHE A 215 -8.35 8.66 -22.77
N SER A 216 -8.98 7.61 -23.29
CA SER A 216 -10.20 7.76 -24.06
C SER A 216 -11.26 8.27 -23.09
N ALA A 217 -11.67 9.51 -23.30
CA ALA A 217 -12.76 10.17 -22.61
C ALA A 217 -13.97 9.23 -22.47
N LEU A 218 -14.64 9.32 -21.31
CA LEU A 218 -15.96 8.73 -21.09
C LEU A 218 -16.93 9.23 -22.16
N SER A 219 -17.06 8.46 -23.24
CA SER A 219 -18.20 8.55 -24.15
C SER A 219 -19.29 7.66 -23.59
N ARG A 220 -20.28 8.28 -22.96
CA ARG A 220 -21.61 7.71 -22.73
C ARG A 220 -22.09 7.10 -24.05
N HIS A 221 -22.37 5.79 -24.08
CA HIS A 221 -23.34 5.22 -25.00
C HIS A 221 -24.04 4.04 -24.33
N SER A 222 -25.35 4.17 -24.29
CA SER A 222 -26.36 3.23 -23.85
C SER A 222 -26.33 1.90 -24.62
N SER A 223 -26.92 0.89 -23.97
CA SER A 223 -27.64 -0.24 -24.56
C SER A 223 -26.90 -1.20 -25.51
N ARG A 224 -26.46 -2.33 -24.94
CA ARG A 224 -27.04 -3.66 -25.23
C ARG A 224 -26.36 -4.74 -24.39
N CYS A 225 -27.04 -5.17 -23.33
CA CYS A 225 -26.81 -6.49 -22.75
C CYS A 225 -27.06 -7.54 -23.85
N ARG A 226 -25.99 -8.18 -24.33
CA ARG A 226 -26.11 -9.51 -24.92
C ARG A 226 -25.65 -10.51 -23.86
N SER A 227 -26.64 -11.06 -23.18
CA SER A 227 -26.52 -12.29 -22.41
C SER A 227 -25.89 -13.37 -23.29
N ARG A 228 -24.68 -13.81 -22.95
CA ARG A 228 -24.09 -15.02 -23.52
C ARG A 228 -24.68 -16.19 -22.75
N ALA A 229 -25.62 -16.87 -23.39
CA ALA A 229 -26.23 -18.10 -22.91
C ALA A 229 -25.16 -19.17 -22.60
N ILE A 230 -25.17 -19.65 -21.36
CA ILE A 230 -24.48 -20.88 -20.96
C ILE A 230 -25.29 -22.04 -21.57
N ARG A 231 -24.66 -22.84 -22.44
CA ARG A 231 -25.28 -24.05 -23.01
C ARG A 231 -25.38 -25.15 -21.93
N PRO A 232 -26.50 -25.87 -21.83
CA PRO A 232 -26.63 -26.99 -20.90
C PRO A 232 -25.88 -28.22 -21.43
N ARG A 233 -25.15 -28.92 -20.55
CA ARG A 233 -24.61 -30.26 -20.82
C ARG A 233 -25.75 -31.28 -20.73
N SER A 234 -25.90 -32.07 -21.79
CA SER A 234 -26.89 -33.12 -21.97
C SER A 234 -26.71 -34.28 -20.99
N ARG A 235 -27.83 -34.73 -20.40
CA ARG A 235 -27.97 -36.01 -19.69
C ARG A 235 -28.15 -37.14 -20.71
N GLY A 236 -27.45 -38.25 -20.48
CA GLY A 236 -27.79 -39.57 -21.00
C GLY A 236 -27.71 -40.58 -19.86
N SER A 237 -28.83 -41.20 -19.53
CA SER A 237 -29.01 -42.43 -18.72
C SER A 237 -29.91 -43.35 -19.57
N PRO A 238 -29.96 -44.69 -19.40
CA PRO A 238 -30.35 -45.42 -18.17
C PRO A 238 -29.44 -46.67 -17.93
N SER A 239 -29.53 -47.51 -16.89
CA SER A 239 -30.67 -48.13 -16.19
C SER A 239 -30.27 -48.77 -14.85
N ASN A 240 -31.23 -48.74 -13.91
CA ASN A 240 -31.37 -49.47 -12.62
C ASN A 240 -31.32 -51.02 -12.75
N PRO A 241 -31.37 -51.88 -11.68
CA PRO A 241 -32.14 -51.67 -10.45
C PRO A 241 -31.75 -52.41 -9.11
N LEU A 242 -32.56 -52.12 -8.07
CA LEU A 242 -33.04 -52.93 -6.93
C LEU A 242 -32.42 -52.80 -5.51
N ASP A 243 -33.31 -52.31 -4.64
CA ASP A 243 -33.43 -52.49 -3.18
C ASP A 243 -33.21 -53.92 -2.69
N ILE A 244 -32.63 -54.09 -1.47
CA ILE A 244 -33.20 -54.98 -0.43
C ILE A 244 -32.79 -54.53 0.99
N HIS A 245 -33.78 -54.42 1.88
CA HIS A 245 -33.65 -54.38 3.35
C HIS A 245 -33.11 -55.70 3.94
N GLY A 246 -32.46 -55.63 5.12
CA GLY A 246 -32.84 -56.50 6.24
C GLY A 246 -31.77 -57.35 6.97
N ARG A 247 -31.42 -56.86 8.17
CA ARG A 247 -31.20 -57.56 9.47
C ARG A 247 -30.05 -58.57 9.66
N GLY A 248 -29.32 -58.34 10.75
CA GLY A 248 -28.74 -59.43 11.57
C GLY A 248 -27.47 -59.07 12.35
N CYS A 249 -27.64 -58.75 13.64
CA CYS A 249 -26.88 -59.25 14.82
C CYS A 249 -25.32 -59.29 14.81
N SER A 250 -24.56 -59.09 15.87
CA SER A 250 -24.70 -58.70 17.28
C SER A 250 -23.28 -58.86 17.88
N ARG A 251 -23.01 -58.22 19.04
CA ARG A 251 -21.83 -58.41 19.93
C ARG A 251 -20.56 -57.68 19.48
N GLY A 252 -19.81 -56.98 20.33
CA GLY A 252 -19.93 -56.75 21.76
C GLY A 252 -18.89 -55.69 22.15
N CYS A 253 -19.30 -54.76 23.00
CA CYS A 253 -18.47 -53.71 23.56
C CYS A 253 -18.15 -54.13 25.01
N SER A 254 -16.88 -54.19 25.38
CA SER A 254 -16.45 -54.30 26.78
C SER A 254 -15.57 -53.10 27.13
N ARG A 255 -16.06 -52.35 28.14
CA ARG A 255 -15.43 -51.21 28.81
C ARG A 255 -14.08 -51.57 29.42
N SER A 256 -13.21 -50.57 29.61
CA SER A 256 -12.68 -50.20 30.94
C SER A 256 -11.74 -48.99 30.84
N THR A 257 -12.12 -47.90 31.52
CA THR A 257 -11.24 -47.04 32.32
C THR A 257 -10.92 -47.80 33.64
N PRO A 258 -9.90 -47.45 34.43
CA PRO A 258 -9.61 -46.11 34.96
C PRO A 258 -8.61 -45.29 34.14
#